data_AF-A0A0F9PW53-F1
#
_entry.id   AF-A0A0F9PW53-F1
#
_cell.length_a   1.000
_cell.length_b   1.000
_cell.length_c   1.000
_cell.angle_alpha   90.00
_cell.angle_beta   90.00
_cell.angle_gamma   90.00
#
_symmetry.space_group_name_H-M   'P 1'
#
loop_
_entity.id
_entity.type
_entity.pdbx_description
1 polymer ?
#
loop_
_entity_poly.entity_id
_entity_poly.type
_entity_poly.pdbx_seq_one_letter_code
_entity_poly.pdbx_strand_id
1 'polypeptide(L)'
;MELVKQDYVAIPAIVVTGTEQLKSTKGRIKRAALARLALGYRELSLAVGETRSQLTIQDVEEGLRQADVQIFDNKDVGRYKTKVRNDNWNSGSWWTTPIEEYDEPIPEFAIDTALLVKQAIPEAKFSVEHFIHRRTNDPFLSFKVPGVQRRFVVEVWDEPDFTAERKEQLA
;
A
#
# COMPACT_ATOMS: atom_id res chain seq x y z
N MET A 1 -2.96 -44.07 -0.69
CA MET A 1 -2.07 -42.99 -0.21
C MET A 1 -1.91 -42.06 -1.39
N GLU A 2 -2.81 -41.09 -1.49
CA GLU A 2 -2.98 -40.23 -2.67
C GLU A 2 -2.04 -39.04 -2.56
N LEU A 3 -1.15 -38.91 -3.54
CA LEU A 3 -0.29 -37.74 -3.74
C LEU A 3 -1.16 -36.62 -4.30
N VAL A 4 -1.47 -35.61 -3.48
CA VAL A 4 -2.09 -34.38 -3.93
C VAL A 4 -1.09 -33.66 -4.83
N LYS A 5 -1.40 -33.60 -6.14
CA LYS A 5 -0.67 -32.81 -7.12
C LYS A 5 -0.92 -31.33 -6.79
N GLN A 6 0.11 -30.63 -6.33
CA GLN A 6 0.15 -29.18 -6.34
C GLN A 6 0.31 -28.72 -7.78
N ASP A 7 -0.77 -28.26 -8.39
CA ASP A 7 -0.73 -27.59 -9.68
C ASP A 7 -0.09 -26.20 -9.48
N TYR A 8 1.19 -26.09 -9.82
CA TYR A 8 1.86 -24.80 -9.98
C TYR A 8 1.28 -24.11 -11.21
N VAL A 9 0.42 -23.11 -11.00
CA VAL A 9 0.01 -22.21 -12.08
C VAL A 9 1.21 -21.32 -12.41
N ALA A 10 1.81 -21.56 -13.57
CA ALA A 10 2.84 -20.69 -14.13
C ALA A 10 2.25 -19.29 -14.36
N ILE A 11 2.67 -18.31 -13.57
CA ILE A 11 2.32 -16.90 -13.77
C ILE A 11 3.09 -16.43 -15.02
N PRO A 12 2.43 -15.90 -16.05
CA PRO A 12 3.14 -15.38 -17.22
C PRO A 12 4.01 -14.20 -16.79
N ALA A 13 5.30 -14.27 -17.14
CA ALA A 13 6.20 -13.13 -17.01
C ALA A 13 5.66 -11.99 -17.87
N ILE A 14 5.09 -10.97 -17.22
CA ILE A 14 4.65 -9.77 -17.91
C ILE A 14 5.90 -9.01 -18.32
N VAL A 15 6.28 -9.18 -19.58
CA VAL A 15 7.28 -8.37 -20.26
C VAL A 15 6.69 -6.97 -20.41
N VAL A 16 7.09 -6.04 -19.54
CA VAL A 16 6.73 -4.62 -19.66
C VAL A 16 7.59 -4.00 -20.77
N THR A 17 7.21 -4.22 -22.03
CA THR A 17 7.77 -3.47 -23.16
C THR A 17 6.98 -2.18 -23.37
N GLY A 18 7.57 -1.05 -22.99
CA GLY A 18 6.98 0.27 -23.26
C GLY A 18 7.64 1.40 -22.50
N THR A 19 8.92 1.69 -22.78
CA THR A 19 9.56 2.93 -22.32
C THR A 19 9.27 4.07 -23.30
N GLU A 20 8.17 4.81 -23.09
CA GLU A 20 8.09 6.18 -23.61
C GLU A 20 8.53 7.16 -22.51
N GLN A 21 9.78 7.61 -22.62
CA GLN A 21 10.30 8.73 -21.85
C GLN A 21 9.61 10.03 -22.30
N LEU A 22 8.55 10.42 -21.59
CA LEU A 22 8.03 11.79 -21.70
C LEU A 22 8.86 12.71 -20.80
N LYS A 23 9.85 13.36 -21.41
CA LYS A 23 10.64 14.44 -20.80
C LYS A 23 9.72 15.58 -20.39
N SER A 24 9.60 15.86 -19.09
CA SER A 24 8.99 17.09 -18.60
C SER A 24 9.93 17.81 -17.66
N THR A 25 10.37 18.96 -18.13
CA THR A 25 11.20 19.95 -17.45
C THR A 25 10.53 20.43 -16.16
N LYS A 26 11.29 20.35 -15.06
CA LYS A 26 11.01 20.90 -13.71
C LYS A 26 10.05 20.08 -12.82
N GLY A 27 10.64 19.15 -12.07
CA GLY A 27 10.34 18.93 -10.64
C GLY A 27 8.96 18.40 -10.29
N ARG A 28 8.33 17.65 -11.19
CA ARG A 28 6.98 17.10 -11.01
C ARG A 28 6.92 15.73 -11.66
N ILE A 29 7.24 14.67 -10.92
CA ILE A 29 6.76 13.33 -11.27
C ILE A 29 5.23 13.40 -11.11
N LYS A 30 4.54 13.79 -12.18
CA LYS A 30 3.09 13.98 -12.21
C LYS A 30 2.53 13.04 -13.26
N ARG A 31 1.58 12.22 -12.83
CA ARG A 31 0.75 11.29 -13.63
C ARG A 31 1.40 9.99 -14.11
N ALA A 32 2.68 9.90 -14.44
CA ALA A 32 3.25 8.63 -14.92
C ALA A 32 3.30 7.52 -13.83
N ALA A 33 3.66 7.88 -12.60
CA ALA A 33 3.65 7.00 -11.44
C ALA A 33 2.23 6.57 -11.03
N LEU A 34 1.32 7.55 -10.94
CA LEU A 34 -0.10 7.30 -10.67
C LEU A 34 -0.76 6.50 -11.80
N ALA A 35 -0.34 6.69 -13.06
CA ALA A 35 -0.77 5.91 -14.21
C ALA A 35 -0.13 4.52 -14.21
N ARG A 36 1.10 4.32 -13.75
CA ARG A 36 1.70 2.98 -13.57
C ARG A 36 1.00 2.19 -12.48
N LEU A 37 0.69 2.85 -11.36
CA LEU A 37 -0.20 2.30 -10.34
C LEU A 37 -1.56 2.02 -10.97
N ALA A 38 -2.28 3.00 -11.51
CA ALA A 38 -3.65 2.82 -12.02
C ALA A 38 -3.76 1.83 -13.21
N LEU A 39 -2.78 1.78 -14.12
CA LEU A 39 -2.72 0.83 -15.24
C LEU A 39 -2.33 -0.57 -14.74
N GLY A 40 -1.33 -0.68 -13.84
CA GLY A 40 -1.02 -1.92 -13.15
C GLY A 40 -2.21 -2.46 -12.34
N TYR A 41 -2.92 -1.58 -11.63
CA TYR A 41 -4.15 -1.87 -10.90
C TYR A 41 -5.25 -2.41 -11.83
N ARG A 42 -5.42 -1.80 -13.00
CA ARG A 42 -6.48 -2.17 -13.94
C ARG A 42 -6.18 -3.48 -14.68
N GLU A 43 -4.93 -3.72 -15.08
CA GLU A 43 -4.55 -4.95 -15.76
C GLU A 43 -4.46 -6.15 -14.80
N LEU A 44 -3.92 -5.97 -13.59
CA LEU A 44 -3.94 -7.01 -12.55
C LEU A 44 -5.37 -7.35 -12.13
N SER A 45 -6.25 -6.35 -12.02
CA SER A 45 -7.67 -6.55 -11.73
C SER A 45 -8.42 -7.34 -12.81
N LEU A 46 -7.99 -7.26 -14.07
CA LEU A 46 -8.64 -7.98 -15.18
C LEU A 46 -8.08 -9.40 -15.35
N ALA A 47 -6.82 -9.63 -14.99
CA ALA A 47 -6.18 -10.94 -15.05
C ALA A 47 -6.58 -11.87 -13.91
N VAL A 48 -6.92 -11.33 -12.73
CA VAL A 48 -7.36 -12.10 -11.56
C VAL A 48 -8.87 -12.33 -11.65
N GLY A 49 -9.27 -13.11 -12.64
CA GLY A 49 -10.63 -13.62 -12.81
C GLY A 49 -10.88 -14.79 -11.87
N GLU A 50 -10.87 -14.57 -10.56
CA GLU A 50 -11.52 -15.45 -9.57
C GLU A 50 -11.40 -14.78 -8.19
N THR A 51 -12.52 -14.23 -7.71
CA THR A 51 -12.65 -13.74 -6.34
C THR A 51 -12.35 -14.91 -5.40
N ARG A 52 -11.19 -14.92 -4.75
CA ARG A 52 -10.94 -15.88 -3.66
C ARG A 52 -12.06 -15.68 -2.63
N SER A 53 -12.71 -16.80 -2.26
CA SER A 53 -13.61 -16.86 -1.11
C SER A 53 -12.96 -16.13 0.08
N GLN A 54 -13.69 -15.16 0.66
CA GLN A 54 -13.25 -14.16 1.65
C GLN A 54 -11.85 -14.42 2.26
N LEU A 55 -10.87 -13.60 1.86
CA LEU A 55 -9.54 -13.61 2.47
C LEU A 55 -9.63 -13.36 3.98
N THR A 56 -8.91 -14.17 4.75
CA THR A 56 -8.74 -13.98 6.20
C THR A 56 -7.54 -13.06 6.48
N ILE A 57 -7.37 -12.66 7.74
CA ILE A 57 -6.17 -11.94 8.17
C ILE A 57 -4.91 -12.79 7.92
N GLN A 58 -4.99 -14.11 8.14
CA GLN A 58 -3.86 -15.02 7.94
C GLN A 58 -3.44 -15.12 6.48
N ASP A 59 -4.41 -15.11 5.54
CA ASP A 59 -4.10 -15.13 4.10
C ASP A 59 -3.39 -13.84 3.66
N VAL A 60 -3.84 -12.69 4.17
CA VAL A 60 -3.19 -11.40 3.92
C VAL A 60 -1.78 -11.39 4.51
N GLU A 61 -1.63 -11.91 5.72
CA GLU A 61 -0.35 -11.98 6.41
C GLU A 61 0.65 -12.90 5.69
N GLU A 62 0.19 -14.06 5.22
CA GLU A 62 0.98 -14.97 4.38
C GLU A 62 1.40 -14.30 3.06
N GLY A 63 0.48 -13.63 2.37
CA GLY A 63 0.76 -12.93 1.12
C GLY A 63 1.83 -11.84 1.27
N LEU A 64 1.75 -11.06 2.35
CA LEU A 64 2.78 -10.06 2.68
C LEU A 64 4.15 -10.70 2.93
N ARG A 65 4.19 -11.82 3.66
CA ARG A 65 5.44 -12.53 3.95
C ARG A 65 6.08 -13.09 2.69
N GLN A 66 5.30 -13.68 1.79
CA GLN A 66 5.79 -14.21 0.52
C GLN A 66 6.30 -13.10 -0.41
N ALA A 67 5.73 -11.91 -0.32
CA ALA A 67 6.15 -10.74 -1.07
C ALA A 67 7.34 -10.00 -0.44
N ASP A 68 7.87 -10.48 0.70
CA ASP A 68 8.89 -9.79 1.50
C ASP A 68 8.49 -8.35 1.88
N VAL A 69 7.20 -8.15 2.14
CA VAL A 69 6.65 -6.85 2.55
C VAL A 69 6.47 -6.81 4.06
N GLN A 70 7.24 -5.95 4.71
CA GLN A 70 7.09 -5.67 6.12
C GLN A 70 6.01 -4.60 6.37
N ILE A 71 5.36 -4.66 7.54
CA ILE A 71 4.32 -3.70 7.94
C ILE A 71 4.66 -3.02 9.25
N PHE A 72 4.07 -1.85 9.49
CA PHE A 72 4.12 -1.22 10.79
C PHE A 72 3.09 -1.83 11.75
N ASP A 73 3.46 -1.91 13.02
CA ASP A 73 2.55 -2.31 14.09
C ASP A 73 1.41 -1.29 14.24
N ASN A 74 0.16 -1.75 14.14
CA ASN A 74 -1.01 -0.89 14.29
C ASN A 74 -1.05 -0.18 15.65
N LYS A 75 -0.45 -0.75 16.71
CA LYS A 75 -0.31 -0.10 18.02
C LYS A 75 0.67 1.06 17.98
N ASP A 76 1.76 0.95 17.23
CA ASP A 76 2.78 2.00 17.11
C ASP A 76 2.24 3.15 16.26
N VAL A 77 1.61 2.83 15.12
CA VAL A 77 0.88 3.81 14.31
C VAL A 77 -0.22 4.47 15.13
N GLY A 78 -1.03 3.71 15.87
CA GLY A 78 -2.11 4.23 16.70
C GLY A 78 -1.64 5.16 17.82
N ARG A 79 -0.53 4.81 18.48
CA ARG A 79 0.13 5.66 19.49
C ARG A 79 0.61 6.97 18.87
N TYR A 80 1.30 6.91 17.74
CA TYR A 80 1.75 8.09 17.01
C TYR A 80 0.57 9.00 16.61
N LYS A 81 -0.46 8.46 15.96
CA LYS A 81 -1.64 9.24 15.53
C LYS A 81 -2.37 9.90 16.69
N THR A 82 -2.42 9.22 17.83
CA THR A 82 -3.02 9.77 19.06
C THR A 82 -2.17 10.90 19.63
N LYS A 83 -0.83 10.75 19.65
CA LYS A 83 0.10 11.82 20.04
C LYS A 83 -0.07 13.05 19.16
N VAL A 84 0.04 12.91 17.83
CA VAL A 84 -0.13 14.02 16.88
C VAL A 84 -1.48 14.71 17.07
N ARG A 85 -2.56 13.94 17.22
CA ARG A 85 -3.89 14.50 17.47
C ARG A 85 -3.94 15.27 18.79
N ASN A 86 -3.36 14.76 19.87
CA ASN A 86 -3.37 15.43 21.17
C ASN A 86 -2.54 16.72 21.14
N ASP A 87 -1.38 16.69 20.49
CA ASP A 87 -0.49 17.85 20.34
C ASP A 87 -1.13 18.94 19.45
N ASN A 88 -2.07 18.56 18.57
CA ASN A 88 -2.74 19.45 17.61
C ASN A 88 -4.28 19.44 17.73
N TRP A 89 -4.81 19.20 18.94
CA TRP A 89 -6.25 18.92 19.17
C TRP A 89 -7.20 19.99 18.60
N ASN A 90 -6.77 21.25 18.57
CA ASN A 90 -7.57 22.38 18.07
C ASN A 90 -7.33 22.73 16.60
N SER A 91 -6.45 22.03 15.88
CA SER A 91 -5.87 22.55 14.64
C SER A 91 -5.65 21.53 13.52
N GLY A 92 -6.03 20.26 13.70
CA GLY A 92 -5.92 19.27 12.62
C GLY A 92 -6.75 18.01 12.84
N SER A 93 -6.86 17.22 11.78
CA SER A 93 -7.53 15.92 11.80
C SER A 93 -6.85 14.92 10.85
N TRP A 94 -7.00 13.63 11.16
CA TRP A 94 -6.55 12.55 10.29
C TRP A 94 -7.56 12.31 9.17
N TRP A 95 -7.08 12.25 7.95
CA TRP A 95 -7.85 11.93 6.76
C TRP A 95 -7.35 10.62 6.15
N THR A 96 -8.24 9.93 5.44
CA THR A 96 -7.88 8.78 4.60
C THR A 96 -8.33 9.10 3.19
N THR A 97 -7.38 9.19 2.28
CA THR A 97 -7.63 9.53 0.87
C THR A 97 -7.30 8.30 0.01
N PRO A 98 -8.23 7.79 -0.82
CA PRO A 98 -7.93 6.73 -1.78
C PRO A 98 -6.70 7.09 -2.61
N ILE A 99 -5.83 6.12 -2.92
CA ILE A 99 -4.58 6.41 -3.62
C ILE A 99 -4.83 7.03 -5.02
N GLU A 100 -5.98 6.74 -5.63
CA GLU A 100 -6.40 7.27 -6.92
C GLU A 100 -6.81 8.76 -6.85
N GLU A 101 -7.17 9.24 -5.66
CA GLU A 101 -7.62 10.61 -5.38
C GLU A 101 -6.52 11.44 -4.71
N TYR A 102 -5.40 10.83 -4.32
CA TYR A 102 -4.28 11.50 -3.66
C TYR A 102 -3.47 12.31 -4.68
N ASP A 103 -3.38 13.63 -4.47
CA ASP A 103 -2.83 14.59 -5.43
C ASP A 103 -1.40 15.06 -5.09
N GLU A 104 -0.88 14.65 -3.94
CA GLU A 104 0.48 14.92 -3.50
C GLU A 104 1.48 13.84 -3.98
N PRO A 105 2.79 14.15 -4.07
CA PRO A 105 3.80 13.19 -4.51
C PRO A 105 3.88 11.97 -3.58
N ILE A 106 3.88 10.78 -4.17
CA ILE A 106 4.18 9.51 -3.49
C ILE A 106 5.61 9.11 -3.88
N PRO A 107 6.52 8.87 -2.92
CA PRO A 107 7.87 8.40 -3.20
C PRO A 107 7.89 7.06 -3.92
N GLU A 108 8.92 6.83 -4.74
CA GLU A 108 9.05 5.58 -5.53
C GLU A 108 9.06 4.33 -4.64
N PHE A 109 9.75 4.35 -3.50
CA PHE A 109 9.75 3.21 -2.58
C PHE A 109 8.35 2.83 -2.09
N ALA A 110 7.48 3.81 -1.85
CA ALA A 110 6.12 3.55 -1.41
C ALA A 110 5.25 2.98 -2.53
N ILE A 111 5.52 3.38 -3.76
CA ILE A 111 4.90 2.82 -4.96
C ILE A 111 5.34 1.36 -5.15
N ASP A 112 6.64 1.09 -5.04
CA ASP A 112 7.19 -0.26 -5.20
C ASP A 112 6.61 -1.22 -4.16
N THR A 113 6.53 -0.81 -2.90
CA THR A 113 5.86 -1.59 -1.85
C THR A 113 4.37 -1.82 -2.17
N ALA A 114 3.65 -0.81 -2.66
CA ALA A 114 2.26 -0.98 -3.07
C ALA A 114 2.10 -2.01 -4.20
N LEU A 115 3.01 -2.01 -5.17
CA LEU A 115 3.02 -2.96 -6.27
C LEU A 115 3.29 -4.39 -5.80
N LEU A 116 4.26 -4.60 -4.90
CA LEU A 116 4.55 -5.91 -4.31
C LEU A 116 3.32 -6.47 -3.58
N VAL A 117 2.70 -5.64 -2.73
CA VAL A 117 1.46 -6.01 -2.04
C VAL A 117 0.35 -6.33 -3.02
N LYS A 118 0.20 -5.55 -4.10
CA LYS A 118 -0.86 -5.78 -5.09
C LYS A 118 -0.66 -7.06 -5.90
N GLN A 119 0.59 -7.42 -6.18
CA GLN A 119 0.93 -8.69 -6.84
C GLN A 119 0.59 -9.89 -5.96
N ALA A 120 0.86 -9.81 -4.66
CA ALA A 120 0.54 -10.88 -3.71
C ALA A 120 -0.93 -10.91 -3.28
N ILE A 121 -1.56 -9.73 -3.18
CA ILE A 121 -2.93 -9.52 -2.70
C ILE A 121 -3.67 -8.59 -3.70
N PRO A 122 -4.16 -9.14 -4.81
CA PRO A 122 -4.86 -8.38 -5.86
C PRO A 122 -6.09 -7.61 -5.35
N GLU A 123 -6.70 -8.04 -4.25
CA GLU A 123 -7.88 -7.40 -3.65
C GLU A 123 -7.53 -6.16 -2.80
N ALA A 124 -6.25 -5.89 -2.55
CA ALA A 124 -5.80 -4.77 -1.74
C ALA A 124 -6.25 -3.43 -2.34
N LYS A 125 -6.90 -2.61 -1.51
CA LYS A 125 -7.31 -1.24 -1.80
C LYS A 125 -6.46 -0.28 -0.98
N PHE A 126 -5.70 0.58 -1.65
CA PHE A 126 -4.74 1.47 -1.01
C PHE A 126 -5.33 2.83 -0.72
N SER A 127 -4.83 3.45 0.33
CA SER A 127 -5.17 4.81 0.73
C SER A 127 -4.00 5.44 1.44
N VAL A 128 -3.81 6.74 1.26
CA VAL A 128 -2.89 7.53 2.07
C VAL A 128 -3.64 8.07 3.27
N GLU A 129 -3.16 7.75 4.47
CA GLU A 129 -3.62 8.41 5.68
C GLU A 129 -2.70 9.56 6.00
N HIS A 130 -3.25 10.75 6.22
CA HIS A 130 -2.46 11.93 6.50
C HIS A 130 -3.13 12.85 7.51
N PHE A 131 -2.33 13.53 8.32
CA PHE A 131 -2.81 14.55 9.22
C PHE A 131 -2.83 15.90 8.49
N ILE A 132 -3.99 16.54 8.41
CA ILE A 132 -4.09 17.87 7.81
C ILE A 132 -3.90 18.90 8.92
N HIS A 133 -2.70 19.45 9.01
CA HIS A 133 -2.38 20.63 9.81
C HIS A 133 -1.52 21.60 9.00
N ARG A 134 -1.57 22.91 9.32
CA ARG A 134 -1.04 24.04 8.50
C ARG A 134 0.41 23.91 8.00
N ARG A 135 1.20 22.96 8.49
CA ARG A 135 2.62 22.79 8.17
C ARG A 135 3.13 21.34 8.08
N THR A 136 2.31 20.34 8.38
CA THR A 136 2.74 18.94 8.42
C THR A 136 1.73 18.11 7.66
N ASN A 137 2.25 17.34 6.72
CA ASN A 137 1.54 16.26 6.06
C ASN A 137 2.36 15.03 6.45
N ASP A 138 1.78 14.17 7.28
CA ASP A 138 2.44 12.99 7.81
C ASP A 138 1.81 11.79 7.08
N PRO A 139 2.23 11.45 5.86
CA PRO A 139 1.56 10.45 5.04
C PRO A 139 1.98 9.02 5.38
N PHE A 140 0.96 8.19 5.56
CA PHE A 140 1.05 6.75 5.80
C PHE A 140 0.36 6.04 4.64
N LEU A 141 1.10 5.26 3.84
CA LEU A 141 0.50 4.36 2.88
C LEU A 141 -0.09 3.17 3.64
N SER A 142 -1.39 3.00 3.44
CA SER A 142 -2.15 1.91 4.04
C SER A 142 -2.95 1.16 2.98
N PHE A 143 -3.35 -0.06 3.29
CA PHE A 143 -4.32 -0.79 2.49
C PHE A 143 -5.34 -1.52 3.35
N LYS A 144 -6.49 -1.83 2.73
CA LYS A 144 -7.53 -2.70 3.26
C LYS A 144 -7.87 -3.77 2.23
N VAL A 145 -8.24 -4.94 2.73
CA VAL A 145 -8.76 -6.04 1.92
C VAL A 145 -10.27 -6.16 2.21
N PRO A 146 -11.14 -6.19 1.19
CA PRO A 146 -12.57 -6.41 1.41
C PRO A 146 -12.83 -7.68 2.23
N GLY A 147 -13.67 -7.57 3.26
CA GLY A 147 -13.96 -8.67 4.19
C GLY A 147 -13.00 -8.78 5.38
N VAL A 148 -11.84 -8.14 5.33
CA VAL A 148 -10.88 -8.09 6.45
C VAL A 148 -11.07 -6.81 7.26
N GLN A 149 -11.35 -6.94 8.56
CA GLN A 149 -11.60 -5.79 9.45
C GLN A 149 -10.33 -5.01 9.81
N ARG A 150 -9.15 -5.52 9.46
CA ARG A 150 -7.85 -4.91 9.75
C ARG A 150 -7.39 -4.01 8.60
N ARG A 151 -6.88 -2.84 8.94
CA ARG A 151 -6.06 -2.00 8.05
C ARG A 151 -4.59 -2.29 8.30
N PHE A 152 -3.80 -2.29 7.24
CA PHE A 152 -2.36 -2.50 7.28
C PHE A 152 -1.65 -1.24 6.80
N VAL A 153 -0.58 -0.85 7.48
CA VAL A 153 0.26 0.29 7.11
C VAL A 153 1.61 -0.25 6.67
N VAL A 154 2.01 0.08 5.46
CA VAL A 154 3.19 -0.51 4.79
C VAL A 154 4.33 0.47 4.68
N GLU A 155 4.05 1.76 4.47
CA GLU A 155 5.06 2.78 4.24
C GLU A 155 4.68 4.11 4.89
N VAL A 156 5.70 4.86 5.29
CA VAL A 156 5.59 6.21 5.86
C VAL A 156 6.68 7.05 5.23
N TRP A 157 6.37 8.29 4.85
CA TRP A 157 7.34 9.24 4.31
C TRP A 157 7.09 10.63 4.84
N ASP A 158 8.09 11.50 4.67
CA ASP A 158 8.07 12.91 5.10
C ASP A 158 7.68 13.12 6.58
N GLU A 159 7.87 12.08 7.39
CA GLU A 159 7.48 12.05 8.80
C GLU A 159 8.69 11.73 9.70
N PRO A 160 9.40 12.75 10.19
CA PRO A 160 10.64 12.57 10.94
C PRO A 160 10.44 12.10 12.40
N ASP A 161 9.26 12.30 12.99
CA ASP A 161 9.00 11.95 14.39
C ASP A 161 8.43 10.52 14.55
N PHE A 162 8.19 9.82 13.45
CA PHE A 162 7.78 8.42 13.46
C PHE A 162 9.01 7.49 13.44
N THR A 163 9.26 6.84 14.58
CA THR A 163 10.45 5.99 14.81
C THR A 163 10.15 4.50 14.94
N ALA A 164 8.96 4.05 14.49
CA ALA A 164 8.60 2.65 14.58
C ALA A 164 9.40 1.80 13.57
N GLU A 165 9.83 0.62 14.00
CA GLU A 165 10.44 -0.36 13.11
C GLU A 165 9.35 -1.12 12.34
N ARG A 166 9.67 -1.44 11.08
CA ARG A 166 8.88 -2.38 10.29
C ARG A 166 9.05 -3.79 10.85
N LYS A 167 7.96 -4.56 10.89
CA LYS A 167 7.94 -5.93 11.40
C LYS A 167 7.41 -6.87 10.33
N GLU A 168 7.99 -8.06 10.23
CA GLU A 168 7.54 -9.11 9.32
C GLU A 168 6.13 -9.63 9.66
N GLN A 169 5.72 -9.58 10.94
CA GLN A 169 4.33 -9.59 11.46
C GLN A 169 4.33 -9.80 12.99
N LEU A 170 3.16 -9.55 13.61
CA LEU A 170 2.89 -9.77 15.04
C LEU A 170 2.05 -11.03 15.22
N ALA A 171 2.56 -11.96 16.03
CA ALA A 171 1.74 -12.96 16.72
C ALA A 171 0.71 -12.31 17.66
#